data_AF-A0A7X0TVE0-F1
#
_entry.id   AF-A0A7X0TVE0-F1
#
_cell.length_a   1.000
_cell.length_b   1.000
_cell.length_c   1.000
_cell.angle_alpha   90.00
_cell.angle_beta   90.00
_cell.angle_gamma   90.00
#
_symmetry.space_group_name_H-M   'P 1'
#
loop_
_entity.id
_entity.type
_entity.pdbx_description
1 polymer ?
#
loop_
_entity_poly.entity_id
_entity_poly.type
_entity_poly.pdbx_seq_one_letter_code
_entity_poly.pdbx_strand_id
1 'polypeptide(L)'
;MAAPVLLGAALGYLFGGRLHHLADLRLKALPLLLAAALLQAAQFAGVTLFGLSLIGPVFVLVGVWGLLNLRDPGCPVRPPLAVILAGGAMNGLAILVNGRMPFAGTSGETPKHEVMDAATRLPWLGDVIPVPGTHLLISVGDLLLVAGIGWLIAAGMRAPRTV
;
A
#
# COMPACT_ATOMS: atom_id res chain seq x y z
N MET A 1 -4.14 -8.22 6.41
CA MET A 1 -4.39 -6.86 6.96
C MET A 1 -5.78 -6.39 6.58
N ALA A 2 -6.77 -6.51 7.47
CA ALA A 2 -8.11 -5.91 7.27
C ALA A 2 -8.28 -4.58 8.03
N ALA A 3 -7.38 -4.28 8.97
CA ALA A 3 -7.46 -3.12 9.86
C ALA A 3 -7.67 -1.77 9.16
N PRO A 4 -6.89 -1.36 8.14
CA PRO A 4 -7.13 -0.08 7.47
C PRO A 4 -8.49 -0.02 6.75
N VAL A 5 -8.96 -1.15 6.23
CA VAL A 5 -10.26 -1.25 5.57
C VAL A 5 -11.40 -1.07 6.58
N LEU A 6 -11.32 -1.79 7.71
CA LEU A 6 -12.30 -1.71 8.78
C LEU A 6 -12.31 -0.32 9.43
N LEU A 7 -11.14 0.24 9.72
CA LEU A 7 -11.00 1.59 10.28
C LEU A 7 -11.54 2.65 9.32
N GLY A 8 -11.16 2.58 8.04
CA GLY A 8 -11.67 3.48 7.01
C GLY A 8 -13.19 3.41 6.87
N ALA A 9 -13.76 2.20 6.91
CA ALA A 9 -15.20 2.00 6.86
C ALA A 9 -15.91 2.56 8.10
N ALA A 10 -15.38 2.29 9.29
CA ALA A 10 -15.91 2.82 10.55
C ALA A 10 -15.90 4.35 10.56
N LEU A 11 -14.77 4.97 10.19
CA LEU A 11 -14.67 6.42 10.03
C LEU A 11 -15.65 6.94 8.96
N GLY A 12 -15.76 6.25 7.82
CA GLY A 12 -16.71 6.59 6.77
C GLY A 12 -18.14 6.65 7.28
N TYR A 13 -18.58 5.64 8.03
CA TYR A 13 -19.91 5.64 8.68
C TYR A 13 -20.06 6.73 9.73
N LEU A 14 -19.06 6.94 10.59
CA LEU A 14 -19.08 8.01 11.59
C LEU A 14 -19.21 9.40 10.96
N PHE A 15 -18.68 9.59 9.75
CA PHE A 15 -18.82 10.83 8.98
C PHE A 15 -20.02 10.83 8.02
N GLY A 16 -21.01 9.96 8.22
CA GLY A 16 -22.27 9.95 7.46
C GLY A 16 -22.17 9.33 6.06
N GLY A 17 -21.05 8.67 5.74
CA GLY A 17 -20.86 7.97 4.48
C GLY A 17 -21.58 6.61 4.41
N ARG A 18 -21.63 6.03 3.21
CA ARG A 18 -22.21 4.71 2.93
C ARG A 18 -21.30 3.91 1.99
N LEU A 19 -21.21 2.61 2.22
CA LEU A 19 -20.35 1.72 1.42
C LEU A 19 -20.70 1.71 -0.07
N HIS A 20 -21.98 1.87 -0.43
CA HIS A 20 -22.38 1.85 -1.84
C HIS A 20 -21.77 3.01 -2.64
N HIS A 21 -21.45 4.15 -2.02
CA HIS A 21 -20.78 5.26 -2.70
C HIS A 21 -19.35 4.90 -3.16
N LEU A 22 -18.72 3.87 -2.56
CA LEU A 22 -17.43 3.37 -3.05
C LEU A 22 -17.56 2.77 -4.45
N ALA A 23 -18.71 2.19 -4.79
CA ALA A 23 -18.98 1.66 -6.14
C ALA A 23 -19.15 2.78 -7.18
N ASP A 24 -19.50 3.99 -6.73
CA ASP A 24 -19.64 5.17 -7.59
C ASP A 24 -18.30 5.86 -7.87
N LEU A 25 -17.21 5.44 -7.21
CA LEU A 25 -15.87 5.96 -7.46
C LEU A 25 -15.40 5.61 -8.87
N ARG A 26 -15.29 6.65 -9.70
CA ARG A 26 -14.74 6.53 -11.06
C ARG A 26 -13.22 6.55 -11.03
N LEU A 27 -12.62 5.40 -10.76
CA LEU A 27 -11.18 5.21 -10.83
C LEU A 27 -10.78 4.74 -12.23
N LYS A 28 -9.76 5.36 -12.80
CA LYS A 28 -9.20 5.00 -14.11
C LYS A 28 -8.42 3.70 -14.03
N ALA A 29 -8.46 2.94 -15.11
CA ALA A 29 -7.61 1.77 -15.35
C ALA A 29 -7.65 0.72 -14.22
N LEU A 30 -8.84 0.43 -13.66
CA LEU A 30 -9.03 -0.66 -12.71
C LEU A 30 -8.42 -2.00 -13.13
N PRO A 31 -8.37 -2.40 -14.42
CA PRO A 31 -7.65 -3.59 -14.84
C PRO A 31 -6.18 -3.64 -14.42
N LEU A 32 -5.47 -2.50 -14.31
CA LEU A 32 -4.09 -2.48 -13.80
C LEU A 32 -4.02 -2.87 -12.32
N LEU A 33 -4.95 -2.38 -11.51
CA LEU A 33 -5.02 -2.71 -10.09
C LEU A 33 -5.44 -4.18 -9.88
N LEU A 34 -6.37 -4.67 -10.70
CA LEU A 34 -6.75 -6.09 -10.70
C LEU A 34 -5.57 -6.98 -11.13
N ALA A 35 -4.82 -6.61 -12.16
CA ALA A 35 -3.62 -7.32 -12.58
C ALA A 35 -2.56 -7.34 -11.46
N ALA A 36 -2.35 -6.22 -10.77
CA ALA A 36 -1.44 -6.15 -9.62
C ALA A 36 -1.89 -7.08 -8.49
N ALA A 37 -3.18 -7.10 -8.18
CA ALA A 37 -3.74 -8.00 -7.15
C ALA A 37 -3.58 -9.48 -7.53
N LEU A 38 -3.80 -9.83 -8.80
CA LEU A 38 -3.61 -11.19 -9.31
C LEU A 38 -2.14 -11.62 -9.27
N LEU A 39 -1.21 -10.75 -9.68
CA LEU A 39 0.22 -11.03 -9.56
C LEU A 39 0.64 -11.18 -8.09
N GLN A 40 0.11 -10.35 -7.20
CA GLN A 40 0.38 -10.44 -5.78
C GLN A 40 -0.16 -11.76 -5.19
N ALA A 41 -1.35 -12.19 -5.59
CA ALA A 41 -1.93 -13.47 -5.20
C ALA A 41 -1.12 -14.67 -5.75
N ALA A 42 -0.70 -14.60 -7.01
CA ALA A 42 0.17 -15.61 -7.63
C ALA A 42 1.50 -15.73 -6.86
N GLN A 43 2.10 -14.60 -6.47
CA GLN A 43 3.31 -14.62 -5.65
C GLN A 43 3.09 -15.28 -4.29
N PHE A 44 1.94 -15.07 -3.65
CA PHE A 44 1.59 -15.77 -2.41
C PHE A 44 1.39 -17.27 -2.61
N ALA A 45 0.97 -17.69 -3.80
CA ALA A 45 0.91 -19.10 -4.19
C ALA A 45 2.29 -19.67 -4.60
N GLY A 46 3.38 -18.92 -4.45
CA GLY A 46 4.75 -19.36 -4.77
C GLY A 46 5.14 -19.18 -6.24
N VAL A 47 4.31 -18.50 -7.05
CA VAL A 47 4.63 -18.24 -8.46
C VAL A 47 5.75 -17.20 -8.58
N THR A 48 6.73 -17.49 -9.43
CA THR A 48 7.80 -16.56 -9.83
C THR A 48 7.81 -16.43 -11.35
N LEU A 49 8.33 -15.31 -11.86
CA LEU A 49 8.47 -15.09 -13.30
C LEU A 49 9.96 -15.12 -13.66
N PHE A 50 10.40 -16.14 -14.40
CA PHE A 50 11.82 -16.37 -14.70
C PHE A 50 12.71 -16.44 -13.45
N GLY A 51 12.20 -16.98 -12.34
CA GLY A 51 12.90 -17.02 -11.05
C GLY A 51 12.90 -15.69 -10.29
N LEU A 52 12.29 -14.64 -10.84
CA LEU A 52 12.20 -13.32 -10.20
C LEU A 52 10.89 -13.18 -9.41
N SER A 53 10.99 -12.42 -8.31
CA SER A 53 9.85 -12.00 -7.50
C SER A 53 8.88 -11.14 -8.32
N LEU A 54 7.57 -11.37 -8.16
CA LEU A 54 6.53 -10.58 -8.84
C LEU A 54 6.30 -9.20 -8.21
N ILE A 55 7.00 -8.88 -7.11
CA ILE A 55 6.81 -7.63 -6.37
C ILE A 55 7.12 -6.40 -7.22
N GLY A 56 8.18 -6.45 -8.05
CA GLY A 56 8.55 -5.37 -8.95
C GLY A 56 7.42 -5.02 -9.94
N PRO A 57 6.92 -5.99 -10.72
CA PRO A 57 5.73 -5.81 -11.55
C PRO A 57 4.51 -5.28 -10.79
N VAL A 58 4.26 -5.74 -9.56
CA VAL A 58 3.16 -5.22 -8.71
C VAL A 58 3.36 -3.74 -8.41
N PHE A 59 4.55 -3.32 -7.98
CA PHE A 59 4.88 -1.91 -7.73
C PHE A 59 4.69 -1.05 -8.99
N VAL A 60 5.13 -1.54 -10.16
CA VAL A 60 4.97 -0.83 -11.43
C VAL A 60 3.48 -0.65 -11.76
N LEU A 61 2.68 -1.72 -11.68
CA LEU A 61 1.25 -1.65 -12.01
C LEU A 61 0.50 -0.71 -11.07
N VAL A 62 0.72 -0.82 -9.76
CA VAL A 62 0.10 0.06 -8.75
C VAL A 62 0.57 1.51 -8.93
N GLY A 63 1.86 1.73 -9.17
CA GLY A 63 2.43 3.06 -9.39
C GLY A 63 1.86 3.74 -10.64
N VAL A 64 1.79 3.01 -11.77
CA VAL A 64 1.17 3.51 -13.01
C VAL A 64 -0.31 3.82 -12.78
N TRP A 65 -1.05 2.89 -12.19
CA TRP A 65 -2.47 3.11 -11.86
C TRP A 65 -2.68 4.35 -10.98
N GLY A 66 -1.89 4.50 -9.92
CA GLY A 66 -1.99 5.64 -9.01
C GLY A 66 -1.63 6.95 -9.71
N LEU A 67 -0.59 6.96 -10.55
CA LEU A 67 -0.20 8.16 -11.30
C LEU A 67 -1.28 8.61 -12.30
N LEU A 68 -1.95 7.67 -12.99
CA LEU A 68 -3.06 7.97 -13.89
C LEU A 68 -4.22 8.64 -13.15
N ASN A 69 -4.52 8.18 -11.93
CA ASN A 69 -5.60 8.73 -11.10
C ASN A 69 -5.21 10.02 -10.37
N LEU A 70 -3.93 10.21 -10.02
CA LEU A 70 -3.44 11.47 -9.44
C LEU A 70 -3.40 12.61 -10.46
N ARG A 71 -3.15 12.29 -11.74
CA ARG A 71 -3.15 13.25 -12.84
C ARG A 71 -4.54 13.64 -13.31
N ASP A 72 -5.58 12.91 -12.89
CA ASP A 72 -6.96 13.23 -13.22
C ASP A 72 -7.52 14.29 -12.26
N PRO A 73 -7.82 15.52 -12.73
CA PRO A 73 -8.42 16.54 -11.88
C PRO A 73 -9.79 16.13 -11.32
N GLY A 74 -10.51 15.24 -12.01
CA GLY A 74 -11.82 14.75 -11.61
C GLY A 74 -11.79 13.62 -10.58
N CYS A 75 -10.61 13.13 -10.18
CA CYS A 75 -10.50 12.06 -9.19
C CYS A 75 -10.84 12.61 -7.78
N PRO A 76 -11.90 12.10 -7.12
CA PRO A 76 -12.35 12.62 -5.82
C PRO A 76 -11.43 12.24 -4.65
N VAL A 77 -10.54 11.25 -4.86
CA VAL A 77 -9.68 10.65 -3.82
C VAL A 77 -8.20 10.91 -4.07
N ARG A 78 -7.84 12.00 -4.77
CA ARG A 78 -6.42 12.35 -5.05
C ARG A 78 -5.57 12.50 -3.79
N PRO A 79 -6.00 13.25 -2.74
CA PRO A 79 -5.17 13.41 -1.55
C PRO A 79 -4.82 12.07 -0.86
N PRO A 80 -5.78 11.18 -0.52
CA PRO A 80 -5.42 9.90 0.08
C PRO A 80 -4.63 9.02 -0.89
N LEU A 81 -4.89 9.07 -2.20
CA LEU A 81 -4.09 8.34 -3.18
C LEU A 81 -2.62 8.80 -3.22
N ALA A 82 -2.35 10.10 -3.03
CA ALA A 82 -0.99 10.63 -2.96
C ALA A 82 -0.25 10.09 -1.73
N VAL A 83 -0.96 9.98 -0.58
CA VAL A 83 -0.41 9.39 0.64
C VAL A 83 -0.07 7.90 0.43
N ILE A 84 -0.98 7.13 -0.20
CA ILE A 84 -0.74 5.72 -0.54
C ILE A 84 0.50 5.58 -1.42
N LEU A 85 0.61 6.39 -2.48
CA LEU A 85 1.74 6.34 -3.39
C LEU A 85 3.05 6.77 -2.73
N ALA A 86 3.03 7.75 -1.83
CA ALA A 86 4.20 8.13 -1.06
C ALA A 86 4.67 6.97 -0.16
N GLY A 87 3.76 6.32 0.56
CA GLY A 87 4.07 5.15 1.39
C GLY A 87 4.62 3.98 0.57
N GLY A 88 3.97 3.66 -0.55
CA GLY A 88 4.45 2.64 -1.47
C GLY A 88 5.82 2.99 -2.06
N ALA A 89 6.08 4.24 -2.42
CA ALA A 89 7.37 4.67 -2.94
C ALA A 89 8.49 4.57 -1.88
N MET A 90 8.19 4.87 -0.62
CA MET A 90 9.13 4.72 0.50
C MET A 90 9.54 3.25 0.68
N ASN A 91 8.57 2.33 0.74
CA ASN A 91 8.85 0.90 0.88
C ASN A 91 9.54 0.35 -0.37
N GLY A 92 9.08 0.76 -1.55
CA GLY A 92 9.69 0.39 -2.82
C GLY A 92 11.14 0.85 -2.92
N LEU A 93 11.48 2.04 -2.44
CA LEU A 93 12.85 2.55 -2.40
C LEU A 93 13.72 1.71 -1.44
N ALA A 94 13.23 1.41 -0.24
CA ALA A 94 13.93 0.56 0.71
C ALA A 94 14.24 -0.84 0.12
N ILE A 95 13.25 -1.45 -0.52
CA ILE A 95 13.42 -2.74 -1.20
C ILE A 95 14.37 -2.63 -2.39
N LEU A 96 14.28 -1.56 -3.18
CA LEU A 96 15.11 -1.38 -4.38
C LEU A 96 16.60 -1.29 -4.02
N VAL A 97 16.95 -0.55 -2.96
CA VAL A 97 18.35 -0.32 -2.60
C VAL A 97 18.99 -1.44 -1.79
N ASN A 98 18.18 -2.32 -1.17
CA ASN A 98 18.67 -3.43 -0.34
C ASN A 98 18.36 -4.83 -0.94
N GLY A 99 17.41 -4.92 -1.87
CA GLY A 99 16.94 -6.16 -2.49
C GLY A 99 15.76 -6.81 -1.78
N ARG A 100 15.63 -6.60 -0.46
CA ARG A 100 14.50 -7.03 0.37
C ARG A 100 14.10 -5.89 1.31
N MET A 101 13.00 -6.06 2.03
CA MET A 101 12.58 -5.11 3.05
C MET A 101 13.46 -5.30 4.30
N PRO A 102 14.32 -4.33 4.67
CA PRO A 102 15.13 -4.47 5.86
C PRO A 102 14.25 -4.33 7.12
N PHE A 103 14.48 -5.13 8.16
CA PHE A 103 13.77 -5.04 9.44
C PHE A 103 14.70 -5.08 10.66
N ALA A 104 14.29 -4.39 11.73
CA ALA A 104 15.04 -4.32 12.99
C ALA A 104 14.84 -5.59 13.83
N GLY A 105 15.57 -6.66 13.52
CA GLY A 105 15.52 -7.93 14.25
C GLY A 105 16.89 -8.60 14.39
N THR A 106 16.91 -9.84 14.89
CA THR A 106 18.13 -10.64 15.06
C THR A 106 18.10 -11.98 14.32
N SER A 107 16.94 -12.36 13.78
CA SER A 107 16.71 -13.61 13.05
C SER A 107 15.36 -13.54 12.33
N GLY A 108 15.05 -14.52 11.48
CA GLY A 108 13.74 -14.61 10.82
C GLY A 108 13.69 -13.97 9.43
N GLU A 109 14.81 -13.98 8.71
CA GLU A 109 14.83 -13.61 7.30
C GLU A 109 13.82 -14.42 6.49
N THR A 110 13.27 -13.76 5.48
CA THR A 110 12.34 -14.37 4.53
C THR A 110 12.73 -13.94 3.12
N PRO A 111 12.16 -14.55 2.06
CA PRO A 111 12.37 -14.04 0.70
C PRO A 111 11.98 -12.56 0.50
N LYS A 112 11.20 -11.97 1.42
CA LYS A 112 10.74 -10.57 1.36
C LYS A 112 11.40 -9.65 2.38
N HIS A 113 11.98 -10.18 3.44
CA HIS A 113 12.52 -9.40 4.56
C HIS A 113 13.91 -9.88 4.94
N GLU A 114 14.80 -8.95 5.26
CA GLU A 114 16.16 -9.25 5.71
C GLU A 114 16.50 -8.49 6.98
N VAL A 115 17.33 -9.09 7.83
CA VAL A 115 17.76 -8.48 9.08
C VAL A 115 18.70 -7.32 8.77
N MET A 116 18.49 -6.17 9.41
CA MET A 116 19.37 -5.02 9.28
C MET A 116 20.79 -5.30 9.78
N ASP A 117 21.77 -4.82 9.02
CA ASP A 117 23.20 -4.93 9.30
C ASP A 117 23.95 -3.63 8.92
N ALA A 118 25.29 -3.67 8.98
CA ALA A 118 26.13 -2.52 8.63
C ALA A 118 26.10 -2.13 7.15
N ALA A 119 25.66 -3.02 6.26
CA ALA A 119 25.53 -2.77 4.82
C ALA A 119 24.16 -2.19 4.44
N THR A 120 23.19 -2.25 5.34
CA THR A 120 21.82 -1.77 5.11
C THR A 120 21.78 -0.29 4.76
N ARG A 121 21.12 0.03 3.64
CA ARG A 121 20.90 1.39 3.15
C ARG A 121 19.51 1.88 3.54
N LEU A 122 19.43 3.15 3.96
CA LEU A 122 18.18 3.79 4.41
C LEU A 122 17.45 2.98 5.51
N PRO A 123 18.11 2.58 6.60
CA PRO A 123 17.52 1.68 7.61
C PRO A 123 16.25 2.26 8.25
N TRP A 124 16.12 3.59 8.32
CA TRP A 124 14.94 4.27 8.85
C TRP A 124 13.68 4.12 7.96
N LEU A 125 13.81 3.66 6.71
CA LEU A 125 12.69 3.30 5.85
C LEU A 125 12.24 1.85 6.01
N GLY A 126 13.02 1.01 6.68
CA GLY A 126 12.68 -0.38 6.94
C GLY A 126 11.61 -0.56 8.01
N ASP A 127 11.37 -1.81 8.37
CA ASP A 127 10.43 -2.19 9.43
C ASP A 127 11.11 -2.00 10.79
N VAL A 128 10.99 -0.79 11.33
CA VAL A 128 11.65 -0.34 12.57
C VAL A 128 10.67 0.07 13.66
N ILE A 129 9.38 0.19 13.33
CA ILE A 129 8.35 0.69 14.26
C ILE A 129 7.66 -0.52 14.88
N PRO A 130 7.87 -0.82 16.17
CA PRO A 130 7.17 -1.91 16.82
C PRO A 130 5.70 -1.57 17.01
N VAL A 131 4.81 -2.51 16.68
CA VAL A 131 3.37 -2.37 16.94
C VAL A 131 3.06 -2.94 18.33
N PRO A 132 2.65 -2.10 19.31
CA PRO A 132 2.44 -2.54 20.69
C PRO A 132 1.46 -3.71 20.80
N GLY A 133 1.79 -4.69 21.65
CA GLY A 133 0.96 -5.88 21.85
C GLY A 133 1.05 -6.91 20.71
N THR A 134 1.97 -6.73 19.76
CA THR A 134 2.23 -7.69 18.68
C THR A 134 3.74 -7.91 18.51
N HIS A 135 4.12 -8.93 17.74
CA HIS A 135 5.51 -9.15 17.33
C HIS A 135 5.81 -8.54 15.94
N LEU A 136 4.96 -7.61 15.48
CA LEU A 136 5.09 -7.00 14.16
C LEU A 136 5.93 -5.73 14.24
N LEU A 137 6.84 -5.60 13.29
CA LEU A 137 7.53 -4.36 12.95
C LEU A 137 6.89 -3.83 11.67
N ILE A 138 6.69 -2.51 11.60
CA ILE A 138 6.18 -1.84 10.41
C ILE A 138 7.10 -0.69 10.03
N SER A 139 7.04 -0.32 8.77
CA SER A 139 7.77 0.82 8.23
C SER A 139 6.98 2.13 8.31
N VAL A 140 7.69 3.25 8.10
CA VAL A 140 7.02 4.55 7.90
C VAL A 140 6.12 4.52 6.66
N GLY A 141 6.51 3.79 5.60
CA GLY A 141 5.67 3.65 4.42
C GLY A 141 4.40 2.84 4.69
N ASP A 142 4.43 1.84 5.58
CA ASP A 142 3.23 1.11 6.01
C ASP A 142 2.25 2.01 6.77
N LEU A 143 2.75 2.93 7.60
CA LEU A 143 1.90 3.92 8.26
C LEU A 143 1.17 4.79 7.24
N LEU A 144 1.88 5.27 6.22
CA LEU A 144 1.28 6.05 5.13
C LEU A 144 0.29 5.21 4.31
N LEU A 145 0.61 3.95 4.01
CA LEU A 145 -0.31 3.04 3.32
C LEU A 145 -1.59 2.82 4.13
N VAL A 146 -1.48 2.51 5.43
CA VAL A 146 -2.61 2.31 6.33
C VAL A 146 -3.47 3.57 6.44
N ALA A 147 -2.85 4.73 6.69
CA ALA A 147 -3.54 6.01 6.80
C ALA A 147 -4.20 6.41 5.47
N GLY A 148 -3.48 6.26 4.35
CA GLY A 148 -3.96 6.58 3.02
C GLY A 148 -5.11 5.68 2.58
N ILE A 149 -5.05 4.38 2.83
CA ILE A 149 -6.14 3.43 2.54
C ILE A 149 -7.37 3.75 3.40
N GLY A 150 -7.18 3.95 4.71
CA GLY A 150 -8.27 4.31 5.61
C GLY A 150 -8.95 5.62 5.20
N TRP A 151 -8.16 6.63 4.83
CA TRP A 151 -8.67 7.90 4.33
C TRP A 151 -9.35 7.75 2.96
N LEU A 152 -8.80 6.97 2.03
CA LEU A 152 -9.41 6.71 0.72
C LEU A 152 -10.82 6.12 0.90
N ILE A 153 -10.97 5.12 1.78
CA ILE A 153 -12.25 4.48 2.05
C ILE A 153 -13.22 5.47 2.70
N ALA A 154 -12.79 6.17 3.76
CA ALA A 154 -13.64 7.13 4.45
C ALA A 154 -14.07 8.29 3.54
N ALA A 155 -13.19 8.76 2.65
CA ALA A 155 -13.48 9.80 1.67
C ALA A 155 -14.41 9.28 0.56
N GLY A 156 -14.17 8.08 0.06
CA GLY A 156 -14.95 7.45 -1.00
C GLY A 156 -16.36 7.02 -0.58
N MET A 157 -16.58 6.80 0.72
CA MET A 157 -17.92 6.55 1.27
C MET A 157 -18.78 7.81 1.35
N ARG A 158 -18.21 9.01 1.18
CA ARG A 158 -18.99 10.25 1.18
C ARG A 158 -19.64 10.43 -0.19
N ALA A 159 -20.87 10.96 -0.20
CA ALA A 159 -21.60 11.19 -1.44
C ALA A 159 -20.78 12.05 -2.41
N PRO A 160 -20.83 11.77 -3.74
CA PRO A 160 -20.24 12.65 -4.73
C PRO A 160 -20.77 14.06 -4.51
N ARG A 161 -19.87 15.04 -4.35
CA ARG A 161 -20.29 16.44 -4.39
C ARG A 161 -20.81 16.69 -5.80
N THR A 162 -22.12 16.77 -5.96
CA THR A 162 -22.74 17.33 -7.16
C THR A 162 -22.29 18.79 -7.21
N VAL A 163 -21.35 19.08 -8.13
CA VAL A 163 -21.03 20.44 -8.55
C VAL A 163 -21.94 20.78 -9.70
#